data_AF-A0A4Q3JBT3-F1
#
_entry.id   AF-A0A4Q3JBT3-F1
#
_cell.length_a   1.000
_cell.length_b   1.000
_cell.length_c   1.000
_cell.angle_alpha   90.00
_cell.angle_beta   90.00
_cell.angle_gamma   90.00
#
_symmetry.space_group_name_H-M   'P 1'
#
loop_
_entity.id
_entity.type
_entity.pdbx_description
1 polymer ?
#
loop_
_entity_poly.entity_id
_entity_poly.type
_entity_poly.pdbx_seq_one_letter_code
_entity_poly.pdbx_strand_id
1 'polypeptide(L)'
;MQQVLRAGRDPGSNLGGVVEKPAVDRMLAAFGLQGVEDLMLLALPGARALAHPPISDFHVGSVGLEAETGNLVLGGNVEFPGTHLGTTVHGEGFVFTRAFSRGTTIRTIAIGEAHPCAHCRQYLSEFAATRNLTLIDPLGHRLTMAQLYPWPFDPDYLGETGAVPKARLWSLSVEDRLLREAGERAHTPYSKCPAAVVLTLADGSRLAGSAIESVAFNPTMGPLQAALIDLLAHGRNYSEIASAVLGTVRGGAVDYAASVGELLGRVAPQAKLEVIDWTP
;
A
#
# COMPACT_ATOMS: atom_id res chain seq x y z
N MET A 1 20.54 -5.76 -0.44
CA MET A 1 19.15 -5.58 0.05
C MET A 1 19.06 -4.91 1.41
N GLN A 2 19.73 -5.43 2.46
CA GLN A 2 19.67 -4.82 3.81
C GLN A 2 20.08 -3.34 3.88
N GLN A 3 21.02 -2.88 3.05
CA GLN A 3 21.35 -1.45 2.94
C GLN A 3 20.21 -0.61 2.36
N VAL A 4 19.44 -1.14 1.39
CA VAL A 4 18.27 -0.45 0.81
C VAL A 4 17.16 -0.31 1.85
N LEU A 5 16.92 -1.37 2.63
CA LEU A 5 15.97 -1.35 3.76
C LEU A 5 16.37 -0.35 4.86
N ARG A 6 17.65 0.03 4.96
CA ARG A 6 18.15 0.99 5.95
C ARG A 6 18.28 2.42 5.41
N ALA A 7 18.30 2.62 4.09
CA ALA A 7 18.61 3.89 3.45
C ALA A 7 17.39 4.82 3.28
N GLY A 8 16.17 4.29 3.29
CA GLY A 8 14.94 5.07 3.09
C GLY A 8 14.37 5.70 4.37
N ARG A 9 15.17 6.42 5.17
CA ARG A 9 14.65 7.03 6.42
C ARG A 9 13.91 8.35 6.22
N ASP A 10 14.15 9.03 5.10
CA ASP A 10 13.49 10.30 4.77
C ASP A 10 12.18 10.06 4.00
N PRO A 11 11.01 10.27 4.64
CA PRO A 11 9.71 10.17 4.00
C PRO A 11 9.55 11.05 2.75
N GLY A 12 10.23 12.20 2.70
CA GLY A 12 10.07 13.17 1.61
C GLY A 12 10.50 12.62 0.25
N SER A 13 11.44 11.68 0.24
CA SER A 13 11.88 10.98 -0.97
C SER A 13 10.84 9.99 -1.52
N ASN A 14 9.96 9.50 -0.65
CA ASN A 14 9.04 8.40 -0.91
C ASN A 14 9.74 7.12 -1.44
N LEU A 15 11.01 6.88 -1.06
CA LEU A 15 11.83 5.74 -1.49
C LEU A 15 11.95 4.62 -0.45
N GLY A 16 11.26 4.72 0.69
CA GLY A 16 11.20 3.65 1.70
C GLY A 16 10.75 2.32 1.09
N GLY A 17 11.55 1.27 1.28
CA GLY A 17 11.28 -0.07 0.75
C GLY A 17 11.47 -0.21 -0.76
N VAL A 18 12.13 0.73 -1.43
CA VAL A 18 12.29 0.75 -2.89
C VAL A 18 13.74 0.50 -3.31
N VAL A 19 13.96 -0.44 -4.23
CA VAL A 19 15.22 -0.58 -4.98
C VAL A 19 15.03 0.10 -6.32
N GLU A 20 15.66 1.26 -6.49
CA GLU A 20 15.56 2.02 -7.74
C GLU A 20 16.18 1.29 -8.94
N LYS A 21 15.65 1.53 -10.14
CA LYS A 21 16.09 0.87 -11.39
C LYS A 21 17.61 0.89 -11.62
N PRO A 22 18.36 1.99 -11.37
CA PRO A 22 19.82 1.94 -11.49
C PRO A 22 20.49 0.98 -10.50
N ALA A 23 19.94 0.80 -9.31
CA ALA A 23 20.43 -0.18 -8.33
C ALA A 23 20.03 -1.61 -8.74
N VAL A 24 18.82 -1.81 -9.29
CA VAL A 24 18.39 -3.07 -9.91
C VAL A 24 19.39 -3.49 -10.97
N ASP A 25 19.72 -2.60 -11.92
CA ASP A 25 20.64 -2.91 -13.02
C ASP A 25 22.04 -3.28 -12.54
N ARG A 26 22.56 -2.56 -11.53
CA ARG A 26 23.83 -2.91 -10.90
C ARG A 26 23.79 -4.29 -10.24
N MET A 27 22.70 -4.65 -9.58
CA MET A 27 22.54 -5.97 -8.96
C MET A 27 22.46 -7.08 -10.00
N LEU A 28 21.70 -6.88 -11.09
CA LEU A 28 21.62 -7.84 -12.19
C LEU A 28 23.01 -8.12 -12.79
N ALA A 29 23.77 -7.05 -13.08
CA ALA A 29 25.12 -7.19 -13.61
C ALA A 29 26.09 -7.84 -12.62
N ALA A 30 26.06 -7.44 -11.35
CA ALA A 30 26.98 -7.95 -10.32
C ALA A 30 26.77 -9.43 -10.01
N PHE A 31 25.53 -9.92 -10.09
CA PHE A 31 25.18 -11.31 -9.81
C PHE A 31 24.99 -12.18 -11.07
N GLY A 32 25.15 -11.62 -12.26
CA GLY A 32 24.99 -12.36 -13.52
C GLY A 32 23.57 -12.92 -13.75
N LEU A 33 22.56 -12.24 -13.23
CA LEU A 33 21.15 -12.68 -13.31
C LEU A 33 20.60 -12.45 -14.72
N GLN A 34 19.72 -13.35 -15.18
CA GLN A 34 19.19 -13.30 -16.55
C GLN A 34 18.06 -12.26 -16.69
N GLY A 35 17.33 -12.00 -15.62
CA GLY A 35 16.27 -11.01 -15.62
C GLY A 35 15.94 -10.43 -14.26
N VAL A 36 15.14 -9.36 -14.26
CA VAL A 36 14.64 -8.69 -13.05
C VAL A 36 13.82 -9.62 -12.16
N GLU A 37 13.11 -10.58 -12.76
CA GLU A 37 12.28 -11.54 -12.02
C GLU A 37 13.14 -12.49 -11.15
N ASP A 38 14.34 -12.88 -11.60
CA ASP A 38 15.30 -13.63 -10.78
C ASP A 38 15.68 -12.82 -9.53
N LEU A 39 15.96 -11.53 -9.72
CA LEU A 39 16.28 -10.62 -8.60
C LEU A 39 15.08 -10.46 -7.66
N MET A 40 13.85 -10.38 -8.18
CA MET A 40 12.64 -10.31 -7.35
C MET A 40 12.50 -11.53 -6.46
N LEU A 41 12.67 -12.74 -7.00
CA LEU A 41 12.61 -13.99 -6.23
C LEU A 41 13.71 -14.05 -5.17
N LEU A 42 14.95 -13.69 -5.53
CA LEU A 42 16.07 -13.61 -4.59
C LEU A 42 15.91 -12.53 -3.51
N ALA A 43 15.08 -11.52 -3.78
CA ALA A 43 14.79 -10.43 -2.85
C ALA A 43 13.72 -10.79 -1.80
N LEU A 44 12.91 -11.83 -2.02
CA LEU A 44 11.82 -12.22 -1.12
C LEU A 44 12.25 -12.40 0.35
N PRO A 45 13.37 -13.09 0.67
CA PRO A 45 13.84 -13.18 2.05
C PRO A 45 14.19 -11.82 2.67
N GLY A 46 14.65 -10.87 1.86
CA GLY A 46 14.89 -9.49 2.29
C GLY A 46 13.59 -8.71 2.50
N ALA A 47 12.61 -8.88 1.61
CA ALA A 47 11.30 -8.25 1.72
C ALA A 47 10.52 -8.73 2.96
N ARG A 48 10.67 -10.01 3.32
CA ARG A 48 10.11 -10.59 4.55
C ARG A 48 10.50 -9.84 5.82
N ALA A 49 11.63 -9.12 5.84
CA ALA A 49 12.05 -8.29 6.97
C ALA A 49 11.18 -7.03 7.17
N LEU A 50 10.33 -6.66 6.21
CA LEU A 50 9.31 -5.61 6.38
C LEU A 50 8.00 -6.14 6.99
N ALA A 51 7.83 -7.46 7.07
CA ALA A 51 6.65 -8.03 7.70
C ALA A 51 6.65 -7.73 9.20
N HIS A 52 5.47 -7.42 9.73
CA HIS A 52 5.23 -7.20 11.15
C HIS A 52 3.96 -7.96 11.59
N PRO A 53 4.01 -9.31 11.75
CA PRO A 53 2.85 -10.14 12.05
C PRO A 53 2.85 -10.72 13.49
N PRO A 54 2.68 -9.91 14.54
CA PRO A 54 2.73 -10.39 15.92
C PRO A 54 1.56 -11.30 16.35
N ILE A 55 0.51 -11.47 15.52
CA ILE A 55 -0.64 -12.33 15.81
C ILE A 55 -0.37 -13.73 15.28
N SER A 56 0.06 -13.86 14.03
CA SER A 56 0.26 -15.15 13.37
C SER A 56 1.68 -15.69 13.44
N ASP A 57 2.68 -14.82 13.67
CA ASP A 57 4.12 -15.11 13.48
C ASP A 57 4.47 -15.57 12.04
N PHE A 58 3.53 -15.44 11.09
CA PHE A 58 3.68 -15.87 9.71
C PHE A 58 4.15 -14.70 8.86
N HIS A 59 5.46 -14.67 8.59
CA HIS A 59 6.11 -13.57 7.88
C HIS A 59 6.10 -13.80 6.37
N VAL A 60 5.33 -12.99 5.65
CA VAL A 60 5.21 -13.02 4.18
C VAL A 60 6.04 -11.90 3.57
N GLY A 61 6.91 -12.24 2.61
CA GLY A 61 7.64 -11.29 1.78
C GLY A 61 6.96 -11.09 0.43
N SER A 62 6.94 -9.86 -0.07
CA SER A 62 6.42 -9.55 -1.41
C SER A 62 7.30 -8.53 -2.12
N VAL A 63 7.51 -8.73 -3.43
CA VAL A 63 8.29 -7.81 -4.27
C VAL A 63 7.51 -7.47 -5.53
N GLY A 64 7.19 -6.20 -5.71
CA GLY A 64 6.52 -5.69 -6.91
C GLY A 64 7.52 -5.03 -7.86
N LEU A 65 7.37 -5.26 -9.16
CA LEU A 65 8.06 -4.53 -10.22
C LEU A 65 7.15 -3.41 -10.73
N GLU A 66 7.57 -2.16 -10.50
CA GLU A 66 6.88 -0.98 -10.99
C GLU A 66 6.90 -0.94 -12.54
N ALA A 67 5.75 -0.69 -13.15
CA ALA A 67 5.61 -0.71 -14.61
C ALA A 67 6.26 0.52 -15.25
N GLU A 68 6.05 1.70 -14.67
CA GLU A 68 6.47 2.97 -15.26
C GLU A 68 7.94 3.31 -14.98
N THR A 69 8.50 2.81 -13.87
CA THR A 69 9.85 3.18 -13.41
C THR A 69 10.86 2.04 -13.52
N GLY A 70 10.39 0.79 -13.48
CA GLY A 70 11.25 -0.40 -13.34
C GLY A 70 11.89 -0.58 -11.96
N ASN A 71 11.46 0.19 -10.95
CA ASN A 71 11.91 -0.02 -9.58
C ASN A 71 11.29 -1.30 -8.99
N LEU A 72 11.93 -1.84 -7.96
CA LEU A 72 11.34 -2.88 -7.12
C LEU A 72 10.80 -2.29 -5.82
N VAL A 73 9.55 -2.59 -5.49
CA VAL A 73 8.90 -2.24 -4.22
C VAL A 73 8.86 -3.49 -3.36
N LEU A 74 9.42 -3.40 -2.16
CA LEU A 74 9.43 -4.46 -1.18
C LEU A 74 8.29 -4.23 -0.18
N GLY A 75 7.67 -5.32 0.25
CA GLY A 75 6.61 -5.29 1.25
C GLY A 75 6.51 -6.59 2.03
N GLY A 76 5.66 -6.55 3.05
CA GLY A 76 5.31 -7.70 3.86
C GLY A 76 3.98 -7.49 4.57
N ASN A 77 3.45 -8.55 5.19
CA ASN A 77 2.19 -8.47 5.94
C ASN A 77 2.37 -7.73 7.26
N VAL A 78 1.34 -7.02 7.70
CA VAL A 78 1.31 -6.22 8.93
C VAL A 78 0.02 -6.53 9.68
N GLU A 79 0.16 -6.90 10.95
CA GLU A 79 -0.95 -7.22 11.85
C GLU A 79 -0.94 -6.27 13.05
N PHE A 80 -2.14 -5.92 13.53
CA PHE A 80 -2.33 -4.90 14.55
C PHE A 80 -2.99 -5.51 15.80
N PRO A 81 -2.23 -5.87 16.84
CA PRO A 81 -2.80 -6.40 18.07
C PRO A 81 -3.81 -5.44 18.71
N GLY A 82 -4.95 -5.98 19.16
CA GLY A 82 -5.99 -5.20 19.84
C GLY A 82 -6.92 -4.39 18.93
N THR A 83 -6.85 -4.58 17.61
CA THR A 83 -7.83 -4.09 16.63
C THR A 83 -8.66 -5.24 16.06
N HIS A 84 -9.66 -4.91 15.23
CA HIS A 84 -10.34 -5.90 14.39
C HIS A 84 -9.41 -6.52 13.33
N LEU A 85 -9.60 -7.81 12.99
CA LEU A 85 -8.78 -8.52 11.98
C LEU A 85 -8.84 -7.88 10.59
N GLY A 86 -9.94 -7.20 10.27
CA GLY A 86 -10.10 -6.46 9.02
C GLY A 86 -9.10 -5.30 8.84
N THR A 87 -8.34 -4.94 9.87
CA THR A 87 -7.29 -3.92 9.79
C THR A 87 -5.96 -4.48 9.27
N THR A 88 -5.82 -5.80 9.19
CA THR A 88 -4.61 -6.48 8.71
C THR A 88 -4.25 -6.06 7.29
N VAL A 89 -2.97 -5.87 7.02
CA VAL A 89 -2.43 -5.62 5.66
C VAL A 89 -1.66 -6.85 5.21
N HIS A 90 -1.97 -7.36 4.03
CA HIS A 90 -1.26 -8.48 3.42
C HIS A 90 -0.06 -7.98 2.59
N GLY A 91 0.92 -8.85 2.30
CA GLY A 91 2.12 -8.45 1.56
C GLY A 91 1.82 -7.88 0.16
N GLU A 92 0.83 -8.43 -0.53
CA GLU A 92 0.35 -7.92 -1.81
C GLU A 92 -0.30 -6.54 -1.66
N GLY A 93 -1.16 -6.40 -0.65
CA GLY A 93 -1.80 -5.13 -0.31
C GLY A 93 -0.79 -4.03 0.01
N PHE A 94 0.26 -4.37 0.74
CA PHE A 94 1.39 -3.49 1.04
C PHE A 94 2.05 -2.97 -0.24
N VAL A 95 2.48 -3.88 -1.12
CA VAL A 95 3.19 -3.54 -2.37
C VAL A 95 2.33 -2.67 -3.28
N PHE A 96 1.06 -3.04 -3.48
CA PHE A 96 0.14 -2.30 -4.35
C PHE A 96 -0.23 -0.93 -3.78
N THR A 97 -0.41 -0.83 -2.46
CA THR A 97 -0.65 0.45 -1.80
C THR A 97 0.57 1.35 -1.85
N ARG A 98 1.79 0.82 -1.69
CA ARG A 98 3.03 1.59 -1.89
C ARG A 98 3.14 2.09 -3.32
N ALA A 99 2.90 1.24 -4.32
CA ALA A 99 2.91 1.66 -5.72
C ALA A 99 1.87 2.78 -5.98
N PHE A 100 0.67 2.65 -5.42
CA PHE A 100 -0.37 3.69 -5.49
C PHE A 100 0.10 5.01 -4.90
N SER A 101 0.65 5.00 -3.68
CA SER A 101 1.18 6.21 -3.02
C SER A 101 2.26 6.90 -3.85
N ARG A 102 3.08 6.12 -4.56
CA ARG A 102 4.16 6.54 -5.46
C ARG A 102 3.69 6.95 -6.86
N GLY A 103 2.40 6.78 -7.17
CA GLY A 103 1.83 7.16 -8.46
C GLY A 103 2.24 6.21 -9.60
N THR A 104 2.43 4.93 -9.33
CA THR A 104 2.90 3.93 -10.30
C THR A 104 2.14 2.62 -10.12
N THR A 105 2.14 1.76 -11.13
CA THR A 105 1.45 0.48 -11.14
C THR A 105 2.44 -0.67 -11.02
N ILE A 106 1.96 -1.85 -10.61
CA ILE A 106 2.78 -3.06 -10.54
C ILE A 106 2.50 -3.95 -11.75
N ARG A 107 3.55 -4.29 -12.48
CA ARG A 107 3.49 -5.20 -13.65
C ARG A 107 3.63 -6.67 -13.26
N THR A 108 4.54 -6.95 -12.32
CA THR A 108 4.83 -8.30 -11.84
C THR A 108 4.94 -8.26 -10.32
N ILE A 109 4.38 -9.26 -9.63
CA ILE A 109 4.58 -9.46 -8.20
C ILE A 109 5.20 -10.83 -7.93
N ALA A 110 6.24 -10.87 -7.10
CA ALA A 110 6.80 -12.09 -6.55
C ALA A 110 6.28 -12.29 -5.11
N ILE A 111 5.89 -13.53 -4.78
CA ILE A 111 5.47 -13.92 -3.43
C ILE A 111 6.10 -15.26 -3.07
N GLY A 112 6.60 -15.39 -1.83
CA GLY A 112 7.38 -16.56 -1.41
C GLY A 112 6.59 -17.62 -0.66
N GLU A 113 5.85 -17.23 0.38
CA GLU A 113 5.40 -18.15 1.42
C GLU A 113 4.05 -18.80 1.14
N ALA A 114 3.16 -18.11 0.43
CA ALA A 114 1.86 -18.62 0.03
C ALA A 114 1.35 -17.88 -1.22
N HIS A 115 0.53 -18.54 -2.05
CA HIS A 115 -0.21 -17.85 -3.10
C HIS A 115 -1.23 -16.87 -2.52
N PRO A 116 -1.63 -15.83 -3.27
CA PRO A 116 -2.60 -14.85 -2.79
C PRO A 116 -3.88 -15.51 -2.30
N CYS A 117 -4.30 -15.12 -1.10
CA CYS A 117 -5.60 -15.51 -0.58
C CYS A 117 -6.73 -14.81 -1.37
N ALA A 118 -7.98 -15.21 -1.15
CA ALA A 118 -9.12 -14.62 -1.84
C ALA A 118 -9.24 -13.10 -1.62
N HIS A 119 -8.95 -12.62 -0.40
CA HIS A 119 -8.94 -11.18 -0.11
C HIS A 119 -7.91 -10.42 -0.96
N CYS A 120 -6.67 -10.92 -1.07
CA CYS A 120 -5.66 -10.31 -1.91
C CYS A 120 -6.06 -10.33 -3.38
N ARG A 121 -6.58 -11.45 -3.89
CA ARG A 121 -7.06 -11.55 -5.28
C ARG A 121 -8.09 -10.46 -5.60
N GLN A 122 -9.04 -10.25 -4.69
CA GLN A 122 -10.09 -9.24 -4.81
C GLN A 122 -9.57 -7.81 -4.65
N TYR A 123 -8.60 -7.57 -3.77
CA TYR A 123 -7.96 -6.25 -3.65
C TYR A 123 -7.16 -5.92 -4.91
N LEU A 124 -6.41 -6.89 -5.45
CA LEU A 124 -5.61 -6.70 -6.66
C LEU A 124 -6.49 -6.44 -7.88
N SER A 125 -7.66 -7.08 -8.00
CA SER A 125 -8.58 -6.84 -9.13
C SER A 125 -9.16 -5.43 -9.17
N GLU A 126 -9.01 -4.65 -8.10
CA GLU A 126 -9.46 -3.26 -8.05
C GLU A 126 -8.63 -2.32 -8.92
N PHE A 127 -7.34 -2.62 -9.12
CA PHE A 127 -6.42 -1.74 -9.83
C PHE A 127 -6.57 -1.91 -11.33
N ALA A 128 -6.78 -0.81 -12.07
CA ALA A 128 -7.06 -0.87 -13.51
C ALA A 128 -5.97 -1.63 -14.32
N ALA A 129 -4.71 -1.54 -13.88
CA ALA A 129 -3.57 -2.17 -14.54
C ALA A 129 -3.42 -3.68 -14.28
N THR A 130 -4.12 -4.25 -13.30
CA THR A 130 -3.87 -5.66 -12.88
C THR A 130 -4.47 -6.71 -13.80
N ARG A 131 -5.27 -6.30 -14.80
CA ARG A 131 -5.70 -7.20 -15.88
C ARG A 131 -4.52 -7.90 -16.56
N ASN A 132 -3.34 -7.24 -16.58
CA ASN A 132 -2.10 -7.76 -17.15
C ASN A 132 -1.04 -8.13 -16.08
N LEU A 133 -1.42 -8.17 -14.80
CA LEU A 133 -0.49 -8.52 -13.71
C LEU A 133 -0.04 -9.98 -13.86
N THR A 134 1.26 -10.18 -13.69
CA THR A 134 1.85 -11.51 -13.55
C THR A 134 2.29 -11.74 -12.10
N LEU A 135 1.97 -12.91 -11.56
CA LEU A 135 2.53 -13.41 -10.33
C LEU A 135 3.61 -14.46 -10.64
N ILE A 136 4.74 -14.37 -9.93
CA ILE A 136 5.80 -15.37 -9.93
C ILE A 136 6.06 -15.88 -8.51
N ASP A 137 6.54 -17.11 -8.38
CA ASP A 137 6.88 -17.70 -7.09
C ASP A 137 8.19 -18.54 -7.16
N PRO A 138 8.77 -18.90 -6.00
CA PRO A 138 9.96 -19.76 -5.95
C PRO A 138 9.76 -21.19 -6.46
N LEU A 139 8.51 -21.63 -6.68
CA LEU A 139 8.19 -22.96 -7.22
C LEU A 139 8.26 -22.98 -8.76
N GLY A 140 8.48 -21.81 -9.39
CA GLY A 140 8.58 -21.67 -10.83
C GLY A 140 7.25 -21.42 -11.52
N HIS A 141 6.18 -21.13 -10.78
CA HIS A 141 4.92 -20.76 -11.41
C HIS A 141 4.98 -19.33 -11.96
N ARG A 142 4.29 -19.14 -13.09
CA ARG A 142 3.98 -17.83 -13.67
C ARG A 142 2.48 -17.77 -13.92
N LEU A 143 1.77 -17.03 -13.07
CA LEU A 143 0.31 -17.01 -13.04
C LEU A 143 -0.24 -15.64 -13.42
N THR A 144 -1.24 -15.61 -14.29
CA THR A 144 -2.00 -14.39 -14.58
C THR A 144 -3.10 -14.17 -13.55
N MET A 145 -3.65 -12.96 -13.47
CA MET A 145 -4.83 -12.70 -12.64
C MET A 145 -6.03 -13.58 -12.99
N ALA A 146 -6.24 -13.92 -14.27
CA ALA A 146 -7.33 -14.81 -14.68
C ALA A 146 -7.15 -16.25 -14.18
N GLN A 147 -5.91 -16.71 -14.01
CA GLN A 147 -5.61 -18.03 -13.42
C GLN A 147 -5.76 -18.02 -11.90
N LEU A 148 -5.38 -16.93 -11.25
CA LEU A 148 -5.50 -16.76 -9.80
C LEU A 148 -6.95 -16.55 -9.37
N TYR A 149 -7.72 -15.79 -10.14
CA TYR A 149 -9.07 -15.36 -9.80
C TYR A 149 -9.99 -15.41 -11.03
N PRO A 150 -10.42 -16.62 -11.45
CA PRO A 150 -11.32 -16.78 -12.59
C PRO A 150 -12.68 -16.17 -12.29
N TRP A 151 -13.24 -15.45 -13.27
CA TRP A 151 -14.53 -14.73 -13.17
C TRP A 151 -14.60 -13.81 -11.94
N PRO A 152 -13.69 -12.82 -11.86
CA PRO A 152 -13.64 -11.92 -10.72
C PRO A 152 -14.92 -11.09 -10.62
N PHE A 153 -15.32 -10.75 -9.40
CA PHE A 153 -16.16 -9.59 -9.19
C PHE A 153 -15.25 -8.36 -9.23
N ASP A 154 -15.28 -7.60 -10.32
CA ASP A 154 -14.37 -6.50 -10.59
C ASP A 154 -15.12 -5.16 -10.76
N PRO A 155 -14.40 -4.03 -10.85
CA PRO A 155 -15.03 -2.71 -10.97
C PRO A 155 -16.00 -2.55 -12.15
N ASP A 156 -15.88 -3.33 -13.23
CA ASP A 156 -16.75 -3.23 -14.42
C ASP A 156 -18.21 -3.54 -14.05
N TYR A 157 -18.45 -4.42 -13.06
CA TYR A 157 -19.79 -4.75 -12.59
C TYR A 157 -20.54 -3.55 -12.00
N LEU A 158 -19.81 -2.55 -11.50
CA LEU A 158 -20.38 -1.30 -10.98
C LEU A 158 -20.13 -0.10 -11.91
N GLY A 159 -19.65 -0.34 -13.13
CA GLY A 159 -19.39 0.70 -14.13
C GLY A 159 -18.16 1.57 -13.85
N GLU A 160 -17.22 1.07 -13.03
CA GLU A 160 -16.01 1.79 -12.65
C GLU A 160 -14.78 1.22 -13.37
N THR A 161 -13.77 2.05 -13.63
CA THR A 161 -12.54 1.60 -14.33
C THR A 161 -11.53 0.90 -13.40
N GLY A 162 -11.70 1.07 -12.09
CA GLY A 162 -10.73 0.66 -11.06
C GLY A 162 -9.68 1.72 -10.75
N ALA A 163 -8.85 1.44 -9.74
CA ALA A 163 -7.90 2.38 -9.17
C ALA A 163 -6.75 2.72 -10.14
N VAL A 164 -6.52 4.03 -10.34
CA VAL A 164 -5.41 4.58 -11.15
C VAL A 164 -4.56 5.51 -10.28
N PRO A 165 -3.31 5.15 -9.94
CA PRO A 165 -2.47 5.85 -8.94
C PRO A 165 -2.29 7.37 -9.08
N LYS A 166 -2.36 7.90 -10.31
CA LYS A 166 -2.20 9.33 -10.59
C LYS A 166 -3.51 10.06 -10.87
N ALA A 167 -4.64 9.35 -10.93
CA ALA A 167 -5.92 9.99 -11.16
C ALA A 167 -6.30 10.87 -9.97
N ARG A 168 -6.77 12.08 -10.27
CA ARG A 168 -7.42 12.97 -9.29
C ARG A 168 -8.91 12.90 -9.54
N LEU A 169 -9.62 12.27 -8.61
CA LEU A 169 -11.05 11.97 -8.73
C LEU A 169 -11.93 13.01 -8.03
N TRP A 170 -11.34 13.84 -7.17
CA TRP A 170 -12.04 14.80 -6.31
C TRP A 170 -11.44 16.19 -6.43
N SER A 171 -12.22 17.20 -6.04
CA SER A 171 -11.78 18.59 -5.96
C SER A 171 -11.98 19.10 -4.53
N LEU A 172 -10.91 19.14 -3.74
CA LEU A 172 -11.00 19.35 -2.30
C LEU A 172 -10.41 20.72 -1.89
N SER A 173 -11.17 21.49 -1.10
CA SER A 173 -10.73 22.80 -0.61
C SER A 173 -10.18 22.70 0.80
N VAL A 174 -8.88 22.41 0.94
CA VAL A 174 -8.15 22.41 2.20
C VAL A 174 -6.78 23.06 2.02
N GLU A 175 -6.32 23.82 3.03
CA GLU A 175 -5.04 24.54 2.99
C GLU A 175 -3.83 23.61 2.95
N ASP A 176 -3.90 22.49 3.66
CA ASP A 176 -2.82 21.52 3.69
C ASP A 176 -2.68 20.80 2.35
N ARG A 177 -1.63 21.16 1.61
CA ARG A 177 -1.36 20.65 0.28
C ARG A 177 -1.20 19.13 0.23
N LEU A 178 -0.49 18.54 1.20
CA LEU A 178 -0.22 17.10 1.19
C LEU A 178 -1.51 16.32 1.46
N LEU A 179 -2.32 16.78 2.41
CA LEU A 179 -3.63 16.21 2.69
C LEU A 179 -4.57 16.33 1.48
N ARG A 180 -4.61 17.50 0.84
CA ARG A 180 -5.40 17.73 -0.38
C ARG A 180 -4.99 16.78 -1.50
N GLU A 181 -3.71 16.73 -1.84
CA GLU A 181 -3.21 15.90 -2.94
C GLU A 181 -3.43 14.40 -2.68
N ALA A 182 -3.37 13.96 -1.42
CA ALA A 182 -3.73 12.59 -1.05
C ALA A 182 -5.24 12.34 -1.13
N GLY A 183 -6.08 13.27 -0.67
CA GLY A 183 -7.54 13.17 -0.73
C GLY A 183 -8.07 13.18 -2.16
N GLU A 184 -7.54 14.05 -3.02
CA GLU A 184 -7.92 14.13 -4.44
C GLU A 184 -7.58 12.85 -5.21
N ARG A 185 -6.55 12.12 -4.77
CA ARG A 185 -6.17 10.80 -5.34
C ARG A 185 -6.89 9.62 -4.68
N ALA A 186 -7.69 9.81 -3.64
CA ALA A 186 -8.38 8.70 -2.99
C ALA A 186 -9.30 7.98 -3.99
N HIS A 187 -9.17 6.66 -4.10
CA HIS A 187 -10.04 5.84 -4.94
C HIS A 187 -11.23 5.42 -4.10
N THR A 188 -12.28 6.24 -4.08
CA THR A 188 -13.50 5.99 -3.29
C THR A 188 -14.77 6.09 -4.15
N PRO A 189 -14.84 5.38 -5.30
CA PRO A 189 -15.96 5.52 -6.21
C PRO A 189 -17.26 4.92 -5.66
N TYR A 190 -17.22 4.07 -4.64
CA TYR A 190 -18.42 3.36 -4.19
C TYR A 190 -19.15 4.13 -3.09
N SER A 191 -18.42 4.59 -2.07
CA SER A 191 -19.01 5.41 -1.01
C SER A 191 -19.18 6.88 -1.39
N LYS A 192 -18.43 7.35 -2.40
CA LYS A 192 -18.25 8.77 -2.72
C LYS A 192 -17.76 9.62 -1.53
N CYS A 193 -17.03 8.98 -0.61
CA CYS A 193 -16.46 9.61 0.58
C CYS A 193 -14.92 9.60 0.50
N PRO A 194 -14.28 10.53 -0.24
CA PRO A 194 -12.82 10.59 -0.27
C PRO A 194 -12.25 10.81 1.12
N ALA A 195 -11.22 10.02 1.44
CA ALA A 195 -10.53 10.12 2.70
C ALA A 195 -9.02 9.98 2.52
N ALA A 196 -8.27 10.77 3.28
CA ALA A 196 -6.82 10.67 3.37
C ALA A 196 -6.34 11.05 4.77
N VAL A 197 -5.23 10.46 5.18
CA VAL A 197 -4.55 10.76 6.44
C VAL A 197 -3.17 11.31 6.14
N VAL A 198 -2.78 12.37 6.84
CA VAL A 198 -1.39 12.79 6.96
C VAL A 198 -0.90 12.50 8.38
N LEU A 199 0.19 11.75 8.49
CA LEU A 199 0.93 11.56 9.73
C LEU A 199 2.07 12.59 9.78
N THR A 200 2.24 13.23 10.93
CA THR A 200 3.42 14.06 11.25
C THR A 200 4.22 13.35 12.32
N LEU A 201 5.50 13.10 12.03
CA LEU A 201 6.41 12.45 12.97
C LEU A 201 7.09 13.46 13.89
N ALA A 202 7.69 12.98 14.98
CA ALA A 202 8.35 13.81 15.99
C ALA A 202 9.52 14.65 15.44
N ASP A 203 10.14 14.23 14.33
CA ASP A 203 11.18 14.98 13.62
C ASP A 203 10.62 15.99 12.60
N GLY A 204 9.29 16.13 12.50
CA GLY A 204 8.59 17.01 11.57
C GLY A 204 8.38 16.43 10.17
N SER A 205 8.91 15.24 9.87
CA SER A 205 8.63 14.57 8.60
C SER A 205 7.17 14.17 8.49
N ARG A 206 6.65 14.15 7.26
CA ARG A 206 5.24 13.92 6.98
C ARG A 206 5.06 12.81 5.96
N LEU A 207 4.05 11.96 6.20
CA LEU A 207 3.66 10.83 5.35
C LEU A 207 2.17 10.95 5.08
N ALA A 208 1.70 10.45 3.93
CA ALA A 208 0.28 10.49 3.60
C ALA A 208 -0.22 9.15 3.06
N GLY A 209 -1.46 8.81 3.41
CA GLY A 209 -2.16 7.65 2.90
C GLY A 209 -3.54 8.04 2.39
N SER A 210 -3.89 7.53 1.21
CA SER A 210 -5.20 7.71 0.58
C SER A 210 -6.04 6.45 0.77
N ALA A 211 -7.35 6.60 0.94
CA ALA A 211 -8.27 5.46 0.88
C ALA A 211 -8.27 4.85 -0.54
N ILE A 212 -8.29 3.51 -0.60
CA ILE A 212 -8.42 2.74 -1.84
C ILE A 212 -9.53 1.72 -1.61
N GLU A 213 -10.75 2.08 -2.00
CA GLU A 213 -11.91 1.20 -1.87
C GLU A 213 -11.84 0.04 -2.84
N SER A 214 -12.39 -1.09 -2.41
CA SER A 214 -12.62 -2.24 -3.28
C SER A 214 -14.09 -2.33 -3.67
N VAL A 215 -14.36 -2.77 -4.90
CA VAL A 215 -15.70 -3.10 -5.40
C VAL A 215 -16.43 -4.09 -4.47
N ALA A 216 -15.67 -4.96 -3.80
CA ALA A 216 -16.17 -5.92 -2.83
C ALA A 216 -16.24 -5.38 -1.39
N PHE A 217 -16.06 -4.07 -1.19
CA PHE A 217 -16.11 -3.33 0.07
C PHE A 217 -15.05 -3.76 1.10
N ASN A 218 -15.12 -4.98 1.62
CA ASN A 218 -14.26 -5.45 2.71
C ASN A 218 -12.74 -5.39 2.42
N PRO A 219 -12.27 -5.59 1.17
CA PRO A 219 -10.84 -5.43 0.86
C PRO A 219 -10.34 -3.99 0.76
N THR A 220 -11.18 -3.00 1.05
CA THR A 220 -10.79 -1.59 1.08
C THR A 220 -9.57 -1.36 1.97
N MET A 221 -8.57 -0.69 1.42
CA MET A 221 -7.42 -0.19 2.17
C MET A 221 -7.78 1.19 2.73
N GLY A 222 -7.89 1.30 4.05
CA GLY A 222 -8.16 2.57 4.73
C GLY A 222 -6.98 3.54 4.65
N PRO A 223 -7.23 4.85 4.79
CA PRO A 223 -6.20 5.87 4.60
C PRO A 223 -5.10 5.79 5.68
N LEU A 224 -5.44 5.41 6.92
CA LEU A 224 -4.43 5.20 7.95
C LEU A 224 -3.58 3.96 7.69
N GLN A 225 -4.17 2.84 7.23
CA GLN A 225 -3.38 1.65 6.85
C GLN A 225 -2.39 2.01 5.73
N ALA A 226 -2.84 2.76 4.71
CA ALA A 226 -1.97 3.24 3.64
C ALA A 226 -0.82 4.13 4.15
N ALA A 227 -1.08 5.03 5.10
CA ALA A 227 -0.05 5.87 5.70
C ALA A 227 0.93 5.06 6.57
N LEU A 228 0.46 4.05 7.30
CA LEU A 228 1.29 3.15 8.11
C LEU A 228 2.15 2.24 7.25
N ILE A 229 1.65 1.80 6.09
CA ILE A 229 2.44 1.07 5.08
C ILE A 229 3.64 1.94 4.65
N ASP A 230 3.41 3.22 4.38
CA ASP A 230 4.49 4.15 4.00
C ASP A 230 5.50 4.39 5.14
N LEU A 231 5.00 4.57 6.37
CA LEU A 231 5.82 4.67 7.58
C LEU A 231 6.77 3.47 7.75
N LEU A 232 6.23 2.26 7.68
CA LEU A 232 6.98 1.01 7.86
C LEU A 232 7.95 0.77 6.71
N ALA A 233 7.57 1.12 5.47
CA ALA A 233 8.46 1.04 4.32
C ALA A 233 9.71 1.93 4.50
N HIS A 234 9.57 3.07 5.18
CA HIS A 234 10.68 3.95 5.54
C HIS A 234 11.45 3.50 6.82
N GLY A 235 11.12 2.32 7.37
CA GLY A 235 11.75 1.79 8.57
C GLY A 235 11.48 2.62 9.83
N ARG A 236 10.36 3.37 9.83
CA ARG A 236 9.91 4.20 10.95
C ARG A 236 8.95 3.42 11.84
N ASN A 237 8.83 3.85 13.09
CA ASN A 237 8.04 3.18 14.12
C ASN A 237 6.78 3.98 14.46
N TYR A 238 5.73 3.29 14.89
CA TYR A 238 4.47 3.94 15.29
C TYR A 238 4.65 4.94 16.44
N SER A 239 5.61 4.70 17.33
CA SER A 239 5.95 5.61 18.45
C SER A 239 6.47 6.98 17.99
N GLU A 240 6.91 7.10 16.73
CA GLU A 240 7.42 8.35 16.16
C GLU A 240 6.28 9.25 15.68
N ILE A 241 5.05 8.74 15.56
CA ILE A 241 3.88 9.52 15.16
C ILE A 241 3.52 10.50 16.28
N ALA A 242 3.60 11.80 15.99
CA ALA A 242 3.28 12.87 16.92
C ALA A 242 1.83 13.36 16.75
N SER A 243 1.34 13.40 15.52
CA SER A 243 -0.05 13.75 15.22
C SER A 243 -0.51 13.15 13.89
N ALA A 244 -1.82 13.06 13.72
CA ALA A 244 -2.48 12.67 12.48
C ALA A 244 -3.59 13.68 12.14
N VAL A 245 -3.71 14.01 10.86
CA VAL A 245 -4.83 14.77 10.32
C VAL A 245 -5.57 13.88 9.33
N LEU A 246 -6.86 13.62 9.58
CA LEU A 246 -7.77 12.93 8.68
C LEU A 246 -8.62 13.96 7.94
N GLY A 247 -8.55 13.99 6.62
CA GLY A 247 -9.57 14.61 5.78
C GLY A 247 -10.59 13.56 5.37
N THR A 248 -11.87 13.81 5.57
CA THR A 248 -12.97 12.88 5.22
C THR A 248 -14.28 13.65 5.01
N VAL A 249 -15.29 12.97 4.46
CA VAL A 249 -16.67 13.49 4.39
C VAL A 249 -17.41 13.15 5.67
N ARG A 250 -17.79 14.16 6.48
CA ARG A 250 -18.60 13.93 7.68
C ARG A 250 -20.05 13.66 7.32
N GLY A 251 -20.65 12.67 7.98
CA GLY A 251 -22.02 12.25 7.72
C GLY A 251 -22.22 11.62 6.33
N GLY A 252 -21.14 11.27 5.63
CA GLY A 252 -21.17 10.52 4.38
C GLY A 252 -21.61 9.07 4.59
N ALA A 253 -21.71 8.32 3.48
CA ALA A 253 -22.10 6.90 3.52
C ALA A 253 -21.09 6.01 4.28
N VAL A 254 -19.83 6.45 4.38
CA VAL A 254 -18.76 5.78 5.13
C VAL A 254 -18.08 6.78 6.06
N ASP A 255 -17.91 6.41 7.32
CA ASP A 255 -17.19 7.19 8.32
C ASP A 255 -15.79 6.61 8.56
N TYR A 256 -14.78 7.23 7.94
CA TYR A 256 -13.38 6.88 8.16
C TYR A 256 -12.85 7.34 9.52
N ALA A 257 -13.50 8.28 10.22
CA ALA A 257 -13.03 8.74 11.53
C ALA A 257 -13.12 7.64 12.59
N ALA A 258 -14.13 6.77 12.50
CA ALA A 258 -14.29 5.62 13.39
C ALA A 258 -13.10 4.65 13.28
N SER A 259 -12.80 4.18 12.07
CA SER A 259 -11.71 3.21 11.83
C SER A 259 -10.32 3.81 12.06
N VAL A 260 -10.12 5.07 11.67
CA VAL A 260 -8.86 5.80 11.91
C VAL A 260 -8.64 6.02 13.40
N GLY A 261 -9.67 6.43 14.14
CA GLY A 261 -9.61 6.63 15.58
C GLY A 261 -9.27 5.35 16.34
N GLU A 262 -9.92 4.22 15.99
CA GLU A 262 -9.63 2.92 16.59
C GLU A 262 -8.18 2.50 16.36
N LEU A 263 -7.74 2.46 15.10
CA LEU A 263 -6.39 1.98 14.76
C LEU A 263 -5.31 2.92 15.31
N LEU A 264 -5.45 4.25 15.14
CA LEU A 264 -4.46 5.20 15.66
C LEU A 264 -4.34 5.11 17.18
N GLY A 265 -5.47 5.00 17.89
CA GLY A 265 -5.50 4.84 19.34
C GLY A 265 -4.81 3.56 19.83
N ARG A 266 -4.66 2.53 18.96
CA ARG A 266 -3.90 1.32 19.27
C ARG A 266 -2.42 1.42 18.94
N VAL A 267 -2.07 1.93 17.76
CA VAL A 267 -0.67 1.92 17.31
C VAL A 267 0.14 3.11 17.82
N ALA A 268 -0.52 4.26 18.03
CA ALA A 268 0.12 5.50 18.46
C ALA A 268 -0.81 6.28 19.43
N PRO A 269 -1.08 5.74 20.64
CA PRO A 269 -1.99 6.36 21.61
C PRO A 269 -1.57 7.77 22.06
N GLN A 270 -0.30 8.13 21.88
CA GLN A 270 0.24 9.47 22.15
C GLN A 270 -0.14 10.50 21.08
N ALA A 271 -0.49 10.06 19.87
CA ALA A 271 -0.71 10.93 18.74
C ALA A 271 -2.09 11.62 18.83
N LYS A 272 -2.12 12.93 18.55
CA LYS A 272 -3.39 13.66 18.43
C LYS A 272 -4.00 13.42 17.05
N LEU A 273 -5.30 13.14 17.01
CA LEU A 273 -6.08 13.06 15.78
C LEU A 273 -6.91 14.33 15.58
N GLU A 274 -6.67 15.03 14.49
CA GLU A 274 -7.56 16.07 13.98
C GLU A 274 -8.37 15.52 12.80
N VAL A 275 -9.66 15.83 12.76
CA VAL A 275 -10.55 15.43 11.65
C VAL A 275 -11.05 16.68 10.95
N ILE A 276 -10.67 16.84 9.69
CA ILE A 276 -11.11 17.90 8.79
C ILE A 276 -12.23 17.35 7.92
N ASP A 277 -13.32 18.10 7.86
CA ASP A 277 -14.42 17.83 6.93
C ASP A 277 -14.12 18.49 5.58
N TRP A 278 -14.30 17.77 4.49
CA TRP A 278 -14.32 18.37 3.16
C TRP A 278 -15.55 17.92 2.37
N THR A 279 -16.02 18.81 1.51
CA THR A 279 -17.10 18.49 0.56
C THR A 279 -16.46 18.21 -0.80
N PRO A 280 -16.59 16.98 -1.32
CA PRO A 280 -16.02 16.55 -2.60
C PRO A 280 -16.76 17.09 -3.83
#